data_AF-A0A3B0VG42-F1
#
_entry.id   AF-A0A3B0VG42-F1
#
_cell.length_a   1.000
_cell.length_b   1.000
_cell.length_c   1.000
_cell.angle_alpha   90.00
_cell.angle_beta   90.00
_cell.angle_gamma   90.00
#
_symmetry.space_group_name_H-M   'P 1'
#
loop_
_entity.id
_entity.type
_entity.pdbx_description
1 polymer ?
#
loop_
_entity_poly.entity_id
_entity_poly.type
_entity_poly.pdbx_seq_one_letter_code
_entity_poly.pdbx_strand_id
1 'polypeptide(L)' 'MKTVTPTELRANIYKLLEEVLNSGIPLEINKGSRRLRIVPVEPVDKLQNLAARPDAILGNSDDLVMISWEKEVNLDLP' A
#
# COMPACT_ATOMS: atom_id res chain seq x y z
N MET A 1 -3.49 -8.57 2.64
CA MET A 1 -2.57 -9.69 2.32
C MET A 1 -3.40 -10.77 1.68
N LYS A 2 -2.98 -11.27 0.51
CA LYS A 2 -3.71 -12.28 -0.26
C LYS A 2 -3.19 -13.66 0.14
N THR A 3 -4.07 -14.63 0.31
CA THR A 3 -3.72 -16.00 0.69
C THR A 3 -4.21 -16.97 -0.38
N VAL A 4 -3.34 -17.86 -0.85
CA VAL A 4 -3.64 -18.84 -1.90
C VAL A 4 -3.26 -20.26 -1.48
N THR A 5 -3.86 -21.25 -2.12
CA THR A 5 -3.47 -22.65 -2.01
C THR A 5 -2.27 -22.96 -2.93
N PRO A 6 -1.49 -24.04 -2.67
CA PRO A 6 -0.43 -24.48 -3.58
C PRO A 6 -0.94 -24.78 -4.99
N THR A 7 -2.18 -25.26 -5.12
CA THR A 7 -2.80 -25.55 -6.41
C THR A 7 -3.10 -24.27 -7.18
N GLU A 8 -3.65 -23.25 -6.53
CA GLU A 8 -3.88 -21.93 -7.13
C GLU A 8 -2.57 -21.23 -7.49
N LEU A 9 -1.54 -21.34 -6.62
CA LEU A 9 -0.20 -20.85 -6.89
C LEU A 9 0.36 -21.50 -8.16
N ARG A 10 0.26 -22.82 -8.29
CA ARG A 10 0.75 -23.56 -9.48
C ARG A 10 0.03 -23.12 -10.75
N ALA A 11 -1.28 -22.91 -10.70
CA ALA A 11 -2.06 -22.52 -11.87
C ALA A 11 -1.77 -21.08 -12.32
N ASN A 12 -1.37 -20.19 -11.41
CA ASN A 12 -1.27 -18.74 -11.66
C ASN A 12 0.10 -18.15 -11.29
N ILE A 13 1.16 -18.95 -11.27
CA ILE A 13 2.45 -18.57 -10.66
C ILE A 13 3.00 -17.25 -11.19
N TYR A 14 3.08 -17.08 -12.51
CA TYR A 14 3.62 -15.85 -13.11
C TYR A 14 2.78 -14.62 -12.79
N LYS A 15 1.45 -14.73 -12.86
CA LYS A 15 0.53 -13.63 -12.53
C LYS A 15 0.67 -13.20 -11.07
N LEU A 16 0.80 -14.15 -10.15
CA LEU A 16 0.93 -13.89 -8.72
C LEU A 16 2.30 -13.30 -8.38
N LEU A 17 3.38 -13.72 -9.05
CA LEU A 17 4.70 -13.12 -8.88
C LEU A 17 4.74 -11.68 -9.38
N GLU A 18 4.16 -11.41 -10.56
CA GLU A 18 3.99 -10.04 -11.08
C GLU A 18 3.17 -9.17 -10.11
N GLU A 19 2.09 -9.69 -9.54
CA GLU A 19 1.29 -8.95 -8.56
C GLU A 19 2.13 -8.57 -7.32
N VAL A 20 2.99 -9.47 -6.84
CA VAL A 20 3.88 -9.21 -5.69
C VAL A 20 4.95 -8.19 -6.04
N LEU A 21 5.57 -8.29 -7.22
CA LEU A 21 6.61 -7.36 -7.67
C LEU A 21 6.03 -5.96 -7.93
N ASN A 22 4.88 -5.88 -8.59
CA ASN A 22 4.25 -4.60 -8.89
C ASN A 22 3.68 -3.95 -7.64
N SER A 23 2.88 -4.66 -6.82
CA SER A 23 2.22 -4.04 -5.67
C SER A 23 3.10 -3.91 -4.43
N GLY A 24 4.16 -4.72 -4.32
CA GLY A 24 4.92 -4.90 -3.09
C GLY A 24 4.15 -5.57 -1.95
N ILE A 25 2.91 -6.04 -2.20
CA ILE A 25 2.08 -6.70 -1.18
C ILE A 25 2.49 -8.17 -1.07
N PRO A 26 2.82 -8.66 0.14
CA PRO A 26 3.16 -10.06 0.34
C PRO A 26 2.01 -11.03 0.00
N LEU A 27 2.36 -12.14 -0.66
CA LEU A 27 1.47 -13.26 -0.92
C LEU A 27 1.72 -14.37 0.10
N GLU A 28 0.66 -14.87 0.73
CA GLU A 28 0.72 -16.04 1.62
C GLU A 28 0.23 -17.31 0.91
N ILE A 29 0.85 -18.44 1.21
CA ILE A 29 0.50 -19.75 0.66
C ILE A 29 0.18 -20.70 1.80
N ASN A 30 -1.04 -21.22 1.82
CA ASN A 30 -1.51 -22.16 2.84
C ASN A 30 -1.27 -23.61 2.38
N LYS A 31 -0.24 -24.27 2.92
CA LYS A 31 0.05 -25.69 2.66
C LYS A 31 -0.29 -26.52 3.91
N GLY A 32 -1.55 -26.96 3.99
CA GLY A 32 -2.06 -27.71 5.13
C GLY A 32 -2.06 -26.84 6.39
N SER A 33 -1.37 -27.28 7.45
CA SER A 33 -1.22 -26.53 8.71
C SER A 33 -0.13 -25.45 8.68
N ARG A 34 0.66 -25.37 7.60
CA ARG A 34 1.79 -24.44 7.48
C ARG A 34 1.47 -23.33 6.50
N ARG A 35 2.03 -22.15 6.77
CA ARG A 35 1.95 -20.96 5.91
C ARG A 35 3.33 -20.59 5.40
N LEU A 36 3.41 -20.28 4.12
CA LEU A 36 4.58 -19.73 3.46
C LEU A 36 4.26 -18.31 2.99
N ARG A 37 5.28 -17.50 2.76
CA ARG A 37 5.12 -16.13 2.26
C ARG A 37 6.11 -15.87 1.12
N ILE A 38 5.65 -15.22 0.07
CA ILE A 38 6.47 -14.67 -1.01
C ILE A 38 6.51 -13.16 -0.83
N VAL A 39 7.74 -12.62 -0.79
CA VAL A 39 8.02 -11.19 -0.68
C VAL A 39 9.08 -10.80 -1.71
N PRO A 40 9.03 -9.59 -2.26
CA PRO A 40 10.15 -9.07 -3.05
C PRO A 40 11.37 -8.89 -2.14
N VAL A 41 12.55 -9.16 -2.67
CA VAL A 41 13.82 -8.95 -1.95
C VAL A 41 14.23 -7.49 -2.08
N GLU A 42 14.03 -6.91 -3.26
CA GLU A 42 14.29 -5.52 -3.56
C GLU A 42 13.20 -4.61 -2.96
N PRO A 43 13.57 -3.41 -2.48
CA PRO A 43 12.60 -2.45 -2.00
C PRO A 43 11.71 -1.97 -3.16
N VAL A 44 10.41 -2.18 -3.02
CA VAL A 44 9.41 -1.63 -3.96
C VAL A 44 9.11 -0.20 -3.55
N ASP A 45 9.26 0.73 -4.50
CA ASP A 45 8.86 2.12 -4.29
C ASP A 45 7.33 2.21 -4.23
N LYS A 46 6.81 2.38 -3.02
CA LYS A 46 5.37 2.47 -2.75
C LYS A 46 4.70 3.64 -3.47
N LEU A 47 5.47 4.69 -3.81
CA LEU A 47 4.95 5.88 -4.46
C LEU A 47 4.90 5.71 -5.99
N GLN A 48 5.65 4.77 -6.57
CA GLN A 48 5.61 4.55 -8.03
C GLN A 48 4.25 4.10 -8.55
N ASN A 49 3.47 3.39 -7.73
CA ASN A 49 2.11 2.97 -8.11
C ASN A 49 1.02 3.94 -7.64
N LEU A 50 1.38 5.10 -7.11
CA LEU A 50 0.39 6.05 -6.63
C LEU A 50 -0.34 6.66 -7.82
N ALA A 51 -1.59 6.26 -8.02
CA ALA A 51 -2.43 6.85 -9.05
C ALA A 51 -2.58 8.36 -8.79
N ALA A 52 -2.25 9.17 -9.80
CA ALA A 52 -2.43 10.61 -9.73
C ALA A 52 -3.91 10.94 -9.52
N ARG A 53 -4.19 11.85 -8.57
CA ARG A 53 -5.53 12.35 -8.27
C ARG A 53 -5.53 13.87 -8.44
N PRO A 54 -5.62 14.37 -9.67
CA PRO A 54 -5.56 15.81 -9.94
C PRO A 54 -6.66 16.59 -9.19
N ASP A 55 -7.83 15.97 -9.02
CA ASP A 55 -8.98 16.56 -8.34
C ASP A 55 -8.99 16.31 -6.81
N ALA A 56 -7.87 15.87 -6.23
CA ALA A 56 -7.78 15.65 -4.78
C ALA A 56 -7.87 16.95 -3.98
N ILE A 57 -7.53 18.08 -4.60
CA ILE A 57 -7.66 19.42 -4.02
C ILE A 57 -8.88 20.08 -4.64
N LEU A 58 -9.88 20.36 -3.82
CA LEU A 58 -11.05 21.13 -4.21
C LEU A 58 -10.76 22.61 -3.96
N GLY A 59 -10.49 23.38 -5.01
CA GLY A 59 -10.15 24.80 -4.92
C GLY A 59 -8.69 25.09 -5.28
N ASN A 60 -8.16 26.22 -4.82
CA ASN A 60 -6.78 26.61 -5.07
C ASN A 60 -5.82 25.91 -4.10
N SER A 61 -4.77 25.27 -4.62
CA SER A 61 -3.75 24.61 -3.81
C SER A 61 -2.96 25.56 -2.90
N ASP A 62 -2.75 26.81 -3.35
CA ASP A 62 -1.97 27.79 -2.59
C ASP A 62 -2.65 28.18 -1.27
N ASP A 63 -3.97 28.04 -1.21
CA ASP A 63 -4.76 28.35 -0.02
C ASP A 63 -4.45 27.38 1.13
N LEU A 64 -4.03 26.13 0.84
CA LEU A 64 -3.70 25.12 1.85
C LEU A 64 -2.54 25.54 2.73
N VAL A 65 -1.56 26.26 2.18
CA VAL A 65 -0.38 26.75 2.92
C VAL A 65 -0.77 27.82 3.94
N MET A 66 -1.87 28.54 3.69
CA MET A 66 -2.37 29.61 4.53
C MET A 66 -3.28 29.12 5.67
N ILE A 67 -3.65 27.83 5.70
CA ILE A 67 -4.49 27.27 6.76
C ILE A 67 -3.68 27.20 8.06
N SER A 68 -4.04 28.03 9.04
CA SER A 68 -3.47 28.03 10.40
C SER A 68 -4.46 27.47 11.43
N TRP A 69 -3.96 26.67 12.35
CA TRP A 69 -4.72 26.00 13.40
C TRP A 69 -4.46 26.61 14.78
N GLU A 70 -3.63 27.65 14.86
CA GLU A 70 -3.17 28.27 16.12
C GLU A 70 -4.30 28.68 17.06
N LYS A 71 -5.46 29.07 16.50
CA LYS A 71 -6.65 29.49 17.27
C LYS A 71 -7.50 28.32 17.76
N GLU A 72 -7.33 27.14 17.18
CA GLU A 72 -8.04 25.91 17.54
C GLU A 72 -7.24 25.06 18.55
N VAL A 73 -5.94 25.37 18.74
CA VAL A 73 -5.11 24.66 19.72
C VAL A 73 -5.33 25.26 21.11
N ASN A 74 -6.11 24.58 21.96
CA ASN A 74 -6.14 24.85 23.39
C ASN A 74 -4.99 24.09 24.06
N LEU A 75 -3.83 24.73 24.15
CA LEU A 75 -2.64 24.20 24.82
C LEU A 75 -2.81 24.35 26.34
N ASP A 76 -3.39 23.34 26.98
CA ASP A 76 -3.34 23.19 28.45
C ASP A 76 -1.95 22.65 28.84
N LEU A 77 -0.94 23.50 28.68
CA LEU A 77 0.45 23.20 29.05
C LEU A 77 0.64 23.51 30.56
N PRO A 78 1.26 22.60 31.32
CA PRO A 78 1.52 22.78 32.76
C PRO A 78 2.55 23.89 33.06
#